data_AF-A0A836W146-F1
#
_entry.id   AF-A0A836W146-F1
#
_cell.length_a   1.000
_cell.length_b   1.000
_cell.length_c   1.000
_cell.angle_alpha   90.00
_cell.angle_beta   90.00
_cell.angle_gamma   90.00
#
_symmetry.space_group_name_H-M   'P 1'
#
loop_
_entity.id
_entity.type
_entity.pdbx_description
1 polymer ?
#
loop_
_entity_poly.entity_id
_entity_poly.type
_entity_poly.pdbx_seq_one_letter_code
_entity_poly.pdbx_strand_id
1 'polypeptide(L)'
;MRTRWRLHAAVRSHGFSMIEALVAMTITATAGAALLTSIGSAMGTSRNVIHRSIARGLAEQLMDEMAAVRFPTPDSDHGGVWVARGAFDDLDDYDGWCDQPPTDRWGEVVGTEGLQWSPFGLSRLPAMRCNVALLQRFRREVTVEPVTRAADGSWVDGATSSRFRRVTVRVFYLDDRGPRQTVCILSRIFAYVPFAP
;
A
#
# COMPACT_ATOMS: atom_id res chain seq x y z
N MET A 1 -71.35 15.31 36.11
CA MET A 1 -70.50 16.50 36.31
C MET A 1 -69.23 16.10 37.08
N ARG A 2 -68.08 15.98 36.42
CA ARG A 2 -66.78 15.72 37.06
C ARG A 2 -65.74 16.69 36.49
N THR A 3 -65.33 17.63 37.32
CA THR A 3 -64.45 18.75 36.99
C THR A 3 -63.00 18.25 36.90
N ARG A 4 -62.37 18.41 35.72
CA ARG A 4 -60.96 18.10 35.47
C ARG A 4 -60.10 19.21 36.07
N TRP A 5 -59.26 18.88 37.05
CA TRP A 5 -58.20 19.77 37.53
C TRP A 5 -57.01 19.70 36.56
N ARG A 6 -56.84 20.74 35.75
CA ARG A 6 -55.60 20.97 34.98
C ARG A 6 -54.62 21.72 35.88
N LEU A 7 -53.67 21.00 36.46
CA LEU A 7 -52.48 21.61 37.08
C LEU A 7 -51.58 22.13 35.95
N HIS A 8 -51.77 23.40 35.58
CA HIS A 8 -50.74 24.14 34.85
C HIS A 8 -49.63 24.47 35.83
N ALA A 9 -48.64 23.59 35.95
CA ALA A 9 -47.38 23.92 36.57
C ALA A 9 -46.76 25.09 35.79
N ALA A 10 -46.70 26.27 36.41
CA ALA A 10 -46.06 27.43 35.84
C ALA A 10 -44.56 27.12 35.69
N VAL A 11 -44.13 26.87 34.45
CA VAL A 11 -42.72 26.78 34.11
C VAL A 11 -42.13 28.17 34.33
N ARG A 12 -41.41 28.35 35.44
CA ARG A 12 -40.65 29.57 35.70
C ARG A 12 -39.53 29.67 34.67
N SER A 13 -39.72 30.51 33.66
CA SER A 13 -38.67 30.87 32.70
C SER A 13 -37.59 31.68 33.44
N HIS A 14 -36.54 31.01 33.87
CA HIS A 14 -35.32 31.68 34.29
C HIS A 14 -34.58 32.07 33.00
N GLY A 15 -34.48 33.38 32.73
CA GLY A 15 -33.69 33.87 31.60
C GLY A 15 -32.20 33.60 31.84
N PHE A 16 -31.49 33.23 30.78
CA PHE A 16 -30.03 33.08 30.83
C PHE A 16 -29.37 34.43 31.07
N SER A 17 -28.33 34.47 31.92
CA SER A 17 -27.51 35.68 32.02
C SER A 17 -26.62 35.84 30.79
N MET A 18 -26.26 37.07 30.44
CA MET A 18 -25.34 37.35 29.32
C MET A 18 -23.99 36.65 29.51
N ILE A 19 -23.51 36.56 30.74
CA ILE A 19 -22.28 35.84 31.10
C ILE A 19 -22.42 34.34 30.81
N GLU A 20 -23.55 33.75 31.17
CA GLU A 20 -23.82 32.33 30.96
C GLU A 20 -23.89 31.98 29.47
N ALA A 21 -24.52 32.82 28.66
CA ALA A 21 -24.53 32.68 27.20
C ALA A 21 -23.11 32.80 26.61
N LEU A 22 -22.31 33.75 27.10
CA LEU A 22 -20.92 33.92 26.66
C LEU A 22 -20.07 32.69 27.01
N VAL A 23 -20.18 32.18 28.24
CA VAL A 23 -19.48 30.97 28.68
C VAL A 23 -19.90 29.77 27.82
N ALA A 24 -21.20 29.56 27.59
CA ALA A 24 -21.69 28.48 26.74
C ALA A 24 -21.14 28.56 25.30
N MET A 25 -21.10 29.77 24.71
CA MET A 25 -20.50 29.97 23.39
C MET A 25 -19.00 29.65 23.38
N THR A 26 -18.23 30.05 24.39
CA THR A 26 -16.79 29.74 24.44
C THR A 26 -16.52 28.24 24.60
N ILE A 27 -17.31 27.54 25.43
CA ILE A 27 -17.22 26.08 25.58
C ILE A 27 -17.59 25.39 24.26
N THR A 28 -18.64 25.85 23.59
CA THR A 28 -19.08 25.26 22.32
C THR A 28 -18.03 25.49 21.22
N ALA A 29 -17.45 26.69 21.14
CA ALA A 29 -16.41 27.02 20.17
C ALA A 29 -15.14 26.18 20.39
N THR A 30 -14.69 26.04 21.64
CA THR A 30 -13.51 25.22 21.97
C THR A 30 -13.76 23.73 21.72
N ALA A 31 -14.93 23.21 22.07
CA ALA A 31 -15.34 21.84 21.75
C ALA A 31 -15.40 21.60 20.23
N GLY A 32 -15.96 22.54 19.48
CA GLY A 32 -16.03 22.48 18.02
C GLY A 32 -14.65 22.43 17.37
N ALA A 33 -13.70 23.27 17.83
CA ALA A 33 -12.33 23.26 17.34
C ALA A 33 -11.60 21.93 17.60
N ALA A 34 -11.80 21.35 18.79
CA ALA A 34 -11.25 20.04 19.13
C ALA A 34 -11.82 18.92 18.24
N LEU A 35 -13.13 18.92 17.98
CA LEU A 35 -13.79 17.94 17.12
C LEU A 35 -13.29 18.01 15.67
N LEU A 36 -13.15 19.21 15.11
CA LEU A 36 -12.62 19.40 13.76
C LEU A 36 -11.19 18.88 13.61
N THR A 37 -10.36 19.08 14.64
CA THR A 37 -8.98 18.56 14.68
C THR A 37 -8.97 17.03 14.69
N SER A 38 -9.85 16.41 15.47
CA SER A 38 -10.02 14.95 15.53
C SER A 38 -10.48 14.36 14.20
N ILE A 39 -11.42 15.01 13.50
CA ILE A 39 -11.86 14.57 12.17
C ILE A 39 -10.69 14.66 11.17
N GLY A 40 -9.92 15.75 11.20
CA GLY A 40 -8.75 15.90 10.34
C GLY A 40 -7.72 14.78 10.54
N SER A 41 -7.44 14.41 11.80
CA SER A 41 -6.49 13.33 12.12
C SER A 41 -7.03 11.95 11.71
N ALA A 42 -8.33 11.69 11.88
CA ALA A 42 -8.98 10.46 11.45
C ALA A 42 -8.94 10.29 9.92
N MET A 43 -9.18 11.37 9.16
CA MET A 43 -9.08 11.36 7.69
C MET A 43 -7.64 11.12 7.23
N GLY A 44 -6.65 11.76 7.86
CA GLY A 44 -5.24 11.52 7.55
C GLY A 44 -4.82 10.07 7.80
N THR A 45 -5.25 9.50 8.93
CA THR A 45 -4.99 8.09 9.26
C THR A 45 -5.64 7.15 8.25
N SER A 46 -6.88 7.42 7.85
CA SER A 46 -7.62 6.60 6.88
C SER A 46 -6.91 6.55 5.52
N ARG A 47 -6.40 7.69 5.03
CA ARG A 47 -5.61 7.74 3.79
C ARG A 47 -4.34 6.91 3.89
N ASN A 48 -3.62 7.01 5.02
CA ASN A 48 -2.41 6.23 5.25
C ASN A 48 -2.68 4.71 5.28
N VAL A 49 -3.80 4.28 5.87
CA VAL A 49 -4.21 2.87 5.89
C VAL A 49 -4.50 2.37 4.47
N ILE A 50 -5.23 3.15 3.67
CA ILE A 50 -5.52 2.80 2.27
C ILE A 50 -4.22 2.68 1.47
N HIS A 51 -3.30 3.65 1.58
CA HIS A 51 -2.03 3.60 0.86
C HIS A 51 -1.18 2.38 1.26
N ARG A 52 -1.13 2.05 2.56
CA ARG A 52 -0.44 0.84 3.05
C ARG A 52 -1.06 -0.44 2.54
N SER A 53 -2.39 -0.52 2.48
CA SER A 53 -3.08 -1.68 1.94
C SER A 53 -2.79 -1.88 0.46
N ILE A 54 -2.84 -0.81 -0.34
CA ILE A 54 -2.50 -0.85 -1.77
C ILE A 54 -1.04 -1.24 -1.95
N ALA A 55 -0.12 -0.59 -1.23
CA ALA A 55 1.30 -0.86 -1.31
C ALA A 55 1.65 -2.30 -0.94
N ARG A 56 1.00 -2.86 0.10
CA ARG A 56 1.15 -4.27 0.47
C ARG A 56 0.67 -5.20 -0.63
N GLY A 57 -0.54 -4.98 -1.19
CA GLY A 57 -1.03 -5.81 -2.29
C GLY A 57 -0.14 -5.78 -3.53
N LEU A 58 0.40 -4.60 -3.87
CA LEU A 58 1.38 -4.46 -4.96
C LEU A 58 2.69 -5.20 -4.69
N ALA A 59 3.16 -5.18 -3.44
CA ALA A 59 4.37 -5.89 -3.03
C ALA A 59 4.16 -7.40 -3.02
N GLU A 60 3.03 -7.88 -2.51
CA GLU A 60 2.65 -9.29 -2.47
C GLU A 60 2.50 -9.84 -3.88
N GLN A 61 1.78 -9.15 -4.76
CA GLN A 61 1.65 -9.55 -6.16
C GLN A 61 3.01 -9.72 -6.85
N LEU A 62 3.93 -8.76 -6.66
CA LEU A 62 5.26 -8.83 -7.25
C LEU A 62 6.11 -9.94 -6.61
N MET A 63 5.97 -10.15 -5.30
CA MET A 63 6.64 -11.23 -4.58
C MET A 63 6.18 -12.61 -5.06
N ASP A 64 4.88 -12.77 -5.32
CA ASP A 64 4.30 -14.00 -5.83
C ASP A 64 4.70 -14.24 -7.30
N GLU A 65 4.83 -13.17 -8.10
CA GLU A 65 5.41 -13.25 -9.45
C GLU A 65 6.84 -13.80 -9.40
N MET A 66 7.72 -13.21 -8.58
CA MET A 66 9.10 -13.68 -8.42
C MET A 66 9.17 -15.11 -7.86
N ALA A 67 8.26 -15.48 -6.96
CA ALA A 67 8.18 -16.85 -6.44
C ALA A 67 7.84 -17.91 -7.50
N ALA A 68 7.24 -17.50 -8.62
CA ALA A 68 6.90 -18.38 -9.74
C ALA A 68 8.03 -18.49 -10.79
N VAL A 69 9.10 -17.71 -10.64
CA VAL A 69 10.23 -17.70 -11.57
C VAL A 69 11.31 -18.69 -11.12
N ARG A 70 12.15 -19.15 -12.05
CA ARG A 70 13.22 -20.11 -11.78
C ARG A 70 14.23 -19.53 -10.79
N PHE A 71 14.79 -20.38 -9.93
CA PHE A 71 15.97 -19.99 -9.14
C PHE A 71 17.21 -19.90 -10.05
N PRO A 72 18.08 -18.88 -9.90
CA PRO A 72 19.27 -18.68 -10.72
C PRO A 72 20.22 -19.88 -10.62
N THR A 73 20.65 -20.40 -11.76
CA THR A 73 21.71 -21.41 -11.88
C THR A 73 23.07 -20.74 -12.15
N PRO A 74 24.20 -21.45 -11.93
CA PRO A 74 25.53 -20.88 -12.21
C PRO A 74 25.74 -20.41 -13.65
N ASP A 75 25.00 -21.00 -14.60
CA ASP A 75 25.09 -20.69 -16.03
C ASP A 75 24.08 -19.60 -16.46
N SER A 76 23.33 -19.02 -15.52
CA SER A 76 22.41 -17.92 -15.82
C SER A 76 23.21 -16.66 -16.10
N ASP A 77 23.01 -16.07 -17.26
CA ASP A 77 23.67 -14.82 -17.63
C ASP A 77 23.01 -13.68 -16.84
N HIS A 78 23.78 -13.08 -15.93
CA HIS A 78 23.30 -11.97 -15.12
C HIS A 78 23.38 -10.70 -15.97
N GLY A 79 22.25 -10.22 -16.47
CA GLY A 79 22.18 -8.87 -17.04
C GLY A 79 22.37 -8.80 -18.55
N GLY A 80 21.54 -9.53 -19.30
CA GLY A 80 21.07 -8.97 -20.56
C GLY A 80 20.42 -7.61 -20.29
N VAL A 81 20.64 -6.63 -21.17
CA VAL A 81 19.86 -5.37 -21.17
C VAL A 81 18.43 -5.73 -21.57
N TRP A 82 17.69 -6.32 -20.65
CA TRP A 82 16.34 -6.80 -20.88
C TRP A 82 15.39 -5.63 -20.79
N VAL A 83 14.82 -5.25 -21.93
CA VAL A 83 13.97 -4.05 -22.06
C VAL A 83 12.59 -4.25 -21.41
N ALA A 84 12.19 -5.49 -21.10
CA ALA A 84 10.88 -5.81 -20.53
C ALA A 84 10.92 -6.94 -19.49
N ARG A 85 10.12 -6.79 -18.42
CA ARG A 85 9.95 -7.78 -17.32
C ARG A 85 9.45 -9.15 -17.81
N GLY A 86 8.82 -9.19 -18.98
CA GLY A 86 8.41 -10.43 -19.63
C GLY A 86 9.58 -11.34 -20.05
N ALA A 87 10.79 -10.78 -20.19
CA ALA A 87 11.99 -11.55 -20.52
C ALA A 87 12.71 -12.13 -19.29
N PHE A 88 12.30 -11.74 -18.07
CA PHE A 88 12.97 -12.21 -16.85
C PHE A 88 12.68 -13.69 -16.65
N ASP A 89 13.73 -14.51 -16.68
CA ASP A 89 13.64 -15.97 -16.67
C ASP A 89 14.08 -16.58 -15.34
N ASP A 90 14.85 -15.83 -14.53
CA ASP A 90 15.23 -16.17 -13.17
C ASP A 90 15.02 -15.02 -12.15
N LEU A 91 15.32 -15.29 -10.87
CA LEU A 91 15.16 -14.30 -9.80
C LEU A 91 16.16 -13.14 -9.89
N ASP A 92 17.37 -13.37 -10.39
CA ASP A 92 18.45 -12.37 -10.36
C ASP A 92 18.20 -11.27 -11.40
N ASP A 93 17.43 -11.55 -12.45
CA ASP A 93 16.94 -10.55 -13.42
C ASP A 93 16.11 -9.41 -12.81
N TYR A 94 15.51 -9.62 -11.63
CA TYR A 94 14.74 -8.60 -10.94
C TYR A 94 15.60 -7.63 -10.13
N ASP A 95 16.91 -7.88 -9.97
CA ASP A 95 17.75 -6.99 -9.17
C ASP A 95 17.85 -5.59 -9.78
N GLY A 96 17.65 -4.57 -8.94
CA GLY A 96 17.61 -3.17 -9.37
C GLY A 96 16.39 -2.79 -10.21
N TRP A 97 15.45 -3.72 -10.46
CA TRP A 97 14.24 -3.41 -11.22
C TRP A 97 13.36 -2.41 -10.48
N CYS A 98 12.86 -1.40 -11.21
CA CYS A 98 11.93 -0.42 -10.67
C CYS A 98 10.90 0.02 -11.69
N ASP A 99 9.76 0.49 -11.20
CA ASP A 99 8.62 0.78 -12.04
C ASP A 99 7.63 1.76 -11.41
N GLN A 100 7.07 2.64 -12.24
CA GLN A 100 6.14 3.71 -11.89
C GLN A 100 5.45 4.25 -13.16
N PRO A 101 4.10 4.16 -13.29
CA PRO A 101 3.17 3.47 -12.40
C PRO A 101 3.43 1.96 -12.33
N PRO A 102 2.94 1.25 -11.30
CA PRO A 102 3.05 -0.20 -11.25
C PRO A 102 2.40 -0.88 -12.47
N THR A 103 3.17 -1.66 -13.21
CA THR A 103 2.75 -2.50 -14.33
C THR A 103 2.75 -3.99 -14.01
N ASP A 104 2.04 -4.80 -14.80
CA ASP A 104 2.16 -6.24 -14.80
C ASP A 104 3.40 -6.70 -15.60
N ARG A 105 3.57 -8.02 -15.74
CA ARG A 105 4.73 -8.65 -16.38
C ARG A 105 4.84 -8.30 -17.86
N TRP A 106 3.72 -7.95 -18.49
CA TRP A 106 3.66 -7.55 -19.89
C TRP A 106 3.86 -6.04 -20.09
N GLY A 107 4.05 -5.28 -19.01
CA GLY A 107 4.24 -3.83 -19.06
C GLY A 107 2.94 -3.04 -19.03
N GLU A 108 1.80 -3.68 -18.80
CA GLU A 108 0.50 -3.01 -18.73
C GLU A 108 0.23 -2.50 -17.32
N VAL A 109 -0.31 -1.28 -17.18
CA VAL A 109 -0.53 -0.67 -15.86
C VAL A 109 -1.52 -1.52 -15.04
N VAL A 110 -1.15 -1.87 -13.80
CA VAL A 110 -1.99 -2.70 -12.92
C VAL A 110 -3.35 -2.03 -12.72
N GLY A 111 -4.41 -2.84 -12.76
CA GLY A 111 -5.78 -2.33 -12.60
C GLY A 111 -6.34 -1.64 -13.86
N THR A 112 -5.54 -1.55 -14.92
CA THR A 112 -6.03 -1.29 -16.27
C THR A 112 -6.32 -2.62 -16.97
N GLU A 113 -6.95 -2.54 -18.14
CA GLU A 113 -7.49 -3.69 -18.87
C GLU A 113 -6.42 -4.31 -19.79
N GLY A 114 -5.22 -3.72 -19.82
CA GLY A 114 -4.33 -3.80 -20.97
C GLY A 114 -5.01 -3.24 -22.22
N LEU A 115 -4.27 -2.65 -23.15
CA LEU A 115 -4.93 -2.11 -24.35
C LEU A 115 -5.47 -3.18 -25.32
N GLN A 116 -5.33 -4.49 -25.04
CA GLN A 116 -5.36 -5.44 -26.15
C GLN A 116 -5.88 -6.88 -25.96
N TRP A 117 -6.16 -7.41 -24.77
CA TRP A 117 -6.40 -8.88 -24.65
C TRP A 117 -7.49 -9.32 -23.66
N SER A 118 -8.70 -8.75 -23.77
CA SER A 118 -9.89 -9.52 -23.38
C SER A 118 -10.43 -10.21 -24.64
N PRO A 119 -10.21 -11.53 -24.84
CA PRO A 119 -10.78 -12.25 -25.99
C PRO A 119 -12.33 -12.20 -26.02
N PHE A 120 -12.94 -11.78 -24.92
CA PHE A 120 -14.39 -11.60 -24.78
C PHE A 120 -14.83 -10.13 -24.79
N GLY A 121 -13.90 -9.16 -24.94
CA GLY A 121 -14.21 -7.72 -24.90
C GLY A 121 -14.83 -7.25 -23.58
N LEU A 122 -14.75 -8.06 -22.53
CA LEU A 122 -15.33 -7.74 -21.23
C LEU A 122 -14.39 -6.79 -20.50
N SER A 123 -14.69 -5.51 -20.66
CA SER A 123 -14.05 -4.48 -19.85
C SER A 123 -14.48 -4.56 -18.39
N ARG A 124 -13.58 -4.22 -17.47
CA ARG A 124 -13.97 -4.06 -16.07
C ARG A 124 -15.01 -2.94 -15.97
N LEU A 125 -16.08 -3.18 -15.20
CA LEU A 125 -17.05 -2.14 -14.88
C LEU A 125 -16.33 -0.90 -14.33
N PRO A 126 -16.77 0.33 -14.66
CA PRO A 126 -16.09 1.55 -14.20
C PRO A 126 -15.82 1.59 -12.69
N ALA A 127 -16.73 1.05 -11.88
CA ALA A 127 -16.59 0.96 -10.43
C ALA A 127 -15.51 -0.04 -9.94
N MET A 128 -15.06 -0.96 -10.80
CA MET A 128 -14.01 -1.94 -10.54
C MET A 128 -12.66 -1.54 -11.16
N ARG A 129 -12.60 -0.41 -11.85
CA ARG A 129 -11.34 0.11 -12.41
C ARG A 129 -10.57 0.81 -11.30
N CYS A 130 -9.25 0.59 -11.27
CA CYS A 130 -8.42 1.29 -10.33
C CYS A 130 -8.30 2.78 -10.72
N ASN A 131 -8.12 3.66 -9.74
CA ASN A 131 -7.81 5.05 -10.01
C ASN A 131 -6.37 5.16 -10.52
N VAL A 132 -6.21 5.35 -11.82
CA VAL A 132 -4.90 5.40 -12.49
C VAL A 132 -4.04 6.56 -11.96
N ALA A 133 -4.64 7.72 -11.69
CA ALA A 133 -3.91 8.86 -11.12
C ALA A 133 -3.38 8.55 -9.71
N LEU A 134 -4.09 7.73 -8.93
CA LEU A 134 -3.58 7.25 -7.64
C LEU A 134 -2.40 6.28 -7.84
N LEU A 135 -2.50 5.34 -8.78
CA LEU A 135 -1.45 4.35 -9.04
C LEU A 135 -0.16 4.96 -9.61
N GLN A 136 -0.25 6.03 -10.39
CA GLN A 136 0.92 6.81 -10.87
C GLN A 136 1.81 7.35 -9.74
N ARG A 137 1.27 7.42 -8.53
CA ARG A 137 1.96 7.88 -7.34
C ARG A 137 2.61 6.74 -6.56
N PHE A 138 2.44 5.49 -6.98
CA PHE A 138 3.16 4.36 -6.42
C PHE A 138 4.36 4.01 -7.29
N ARG A 139 5.48 3.74 -6.64
CA ARG A 139 6.69 3.22 -7.28
C ARG A 139 7.10 1.94 -6.57
N ARG A 140 7.51 0.93 -7.33
CA ARG A 140 8.06 -0.30 -6.77
C ARG A 140 9.52 -0.41 -7.14
N GLU A 141 10.31 -0.94 -6.22
CA GLU A 141 11.71 -1.26 -6.43
C GLU A 141 11.97 -2.65 -5.86
N VAL A 142 12.78 -3.41 -6.58
CA VAL A 142 13.21 -4.74 -6.17
C VAL A 142 14.72 -4.74 -5.99
N THR A 143 15.16 -5.37 -4.92
CA THR A 143 16.57 -5.72 -4.73
C THR A 143 16.66 -7.21 -4.45
N VAL A 144 17.54 -7.90 -5.16
CA VAL A 144 17.79 -9.32 -5.02
C VAL A 144 19.24 -9.51 -4.63
N GLU A 145 19.45 -10.04 -3.43
CA GLU A 145 20.79 -10.12 -2.84
C GLU A 145 21.11 -11.58 -2.51
N PRO A 146 22.33 -12.06 -2.83
CA PRO A 146 22.78 -13.37 -2.37
C PRO A 146 23.04 -13.32 -0.87
N VAL A 147 22.45 -14.28 -0.15
CA VAL A 147 22.57 -14.36 1.31
C VAL A 147 23.05 -15.72 1.75
N THR A 148 23.80 -15.78 2.84
CA THR A 148 24.24 -17.04 3.44
C THR A 148 23.74 -17.14 4.87
N ARG A 149 23.44 -18.36 5.30
CA ARG A 149 23.08 -18.64 6.67
C ARG A 149 24.35 -18.77 7.51
N ALA A 150 24.54 -17.90 8.47
CA ALA A 150 25.64 -17.97 9.42
C ALA A 150 25.46 -19.13 10.41
N ALA A 151 26.54 -19.47 11.14
CA ALA A 151 26.55 -20.57 12.10
C ALA A 151 25.54 -20.38 13.25
N ASP A 152 25.24 -19.12 13.60
CA ASP A 152 24.23 -18.74 14.59
C ASP A 152 22.78 -18.77 14.05
N GLY A 153 22.61 -19.11 12.77
CA GLY A 153 21.34 -19.14 12.08
C GLY A 153 20.87 -17.80 11.52
N SER A 154 21.62 -16.72 11.70
CA SER A 154 21.33 -15.41 11.09
C SER A 154 21.61 -15.39 9.59
N TRP A 155 21.02 -14.43 8.87
CA TRP A 155 21.25 -14.24 7.45
C TRP A 155 22.22 -13.08 7.23
N VAL A 156 23.32 -13.36 6.53
CA VAL A 156 24.39 -12.39 6.29
C VAL A 156 24.50 -12.12 4.80
N ASP A 157 24.70 -10.85 4.46
CA ASP A 157 24.89 -10.34 3.10
C ASP A 157 26.34 -10.57 2.65
N GLY A 158 26.56 -10.77 1.34
CA GLY A 158 27.91 -10.70 0.76
C GLY A 158 28.51 -12.01 0.24
N ALA A 159 27.69 -13.01 -0.09
CA ALA A 159 28.18 -14.17 -0.83
C ALA A 159 28.17 -13.88 -2.33
N THR A 160 29.31 -14.01 -3.03
CA THR A 160 29.37 -13.84 -4.50
C THR A 160 28.51 -14.87 -5.23
N SER A 161 28.30 -16.04 -4.64
CA SER A 161 27.29 -17.01 -5.06
C SER A 161 26.73 -17.76 -3.84
N SER A 162 25.41 -17.90 -3.78
CA SER A 162 24.72 -18.63 -2.71
C SER A 162 23.55 -19.44 -3.26
N ARG A 163 23.15 -20.47 -2.51
CA ARG A 163 21.90 -21.21 -2.73
C ARG A 163 20.66 -20.50 -2.19
N PHE A 164 20.84 -19.30 -1.65
CA PHE A 164 19.76 -18.47 -1.14
C PHE A 164 19.79 -17.08 -1.77
N ARG A 165 18.60 -16.52 -2.00
CA ARG A 165 18.39 -15.15 -2.44
C ARG A 165 17.43 -14.46 -1.49
N ARG A 166 17.82 -13.29 -0.97
CA ARG A 166 16.90 -12.39 -0.27
C ARG A 166 16.33 -11.45 -1.31
N VAL A 167 15.02 -11.50 -1.46
CA VAL A 167 14.28 -10.63 -2.36
C VAL A 167 13.54 -9.61 -1.50
N THR A 168 13.83 -8.33 -1.72
CA THR A 168 13.17 -7.22 -1.03
C THR A 168 12.41 -6.36 -2.02
N VAL A 169 11.09 -6.29 -1.85
CA VAL A 169 10.22 -5.36 -2.58
C VAL A 169 9.96 -4.14 -1.71
N ARG A 170 10.34 -2.97 -2.21
CA ARG A 170 10.04 -1.68 -1.57
C ARG A 170 8.99 -0.95 -2.40
N VAL A 171 7.95 -0.46 -1.72
CA VAL A 171 6.89 0.32 -2.37
C VAL A 171 6.87 1.71 -1.77
N PHE A 172 7.00 2.69 -2.64
CA PHE A 172 7.02 4.10 -2.32
C PHE A 172 5.71 4.76 -2.75
N TYR A 173 5.30 5.77 -2.00
CA TYR A 173 4.23 6.68 -2.39
C TYR A 173 4.82 8.08 -2.59
N LEU A 174 4.48 8.69 -3.73
CA LEU A 174 4.87 10.03 -4.11
C LEU A 174 3.75 11.00 -3.74
N ASP A 175 3.98 11.77 -2.68
CA ASP A 175 3.12 12.89 -2.36
C ASP A 175 3.43 14.07 -3.30
N ASP A 176 2.43 14.87 -3.67
CA ASP A 176 2.54 15.95 -4.68
C ASP A 176 3.45 17.08 -4.20
N ARG A 177 3.77 17.10 -2.91
CA ARG A 177 4.45 18.19 -2.21
C ARG A 177 5.65 17.71 -1.37
N GLY A 178 5.98 16.42 -1.41
CA GLY A 178 6.90 15.81 -0.45
C GLY A 178 7.92 14.85 -1.04
N PRO A 179 8.95 14.47 -0.26
CA PRO A 179 9.89 13.43 -0.64
C PRO A 179 9.18 12.08 -0.78
N ARG A 180 9.79 11.16 -1.53
CA ARG A 180 9.29 9.77 -1.65
C ARG A 180 9.20 9.13 -0.27
N GLN A 181 8.02 8.68 0.11
CA GLN A 181 7.81 7.97 1.37
C GLN A 181 7.75 6.46 1.11
N THR A 182 8.57 5.69 1.82
CA THR A 182 8.42 4.23 1.85
C THR A 182 7.16 3.88 2.62
N VAL A 183 6.22 3.21 1.96
CA VAL A 183 4.92 2.83 2.53
C VAL A 183 4.90 1.35 2.93
N CYS A 184 5.59 0.51 2.16
CA CYS A 184 5.70 -0.92 2.42
C CYS A 184 7.08 -1.44 2.06
N ILE A 185 7.59 -2.37 2.87
CA ILE A 185 8.76 -3.20 2.57
C ILE A 185 8.34 -4.65 2.83
N LEU A 186 8.52 -5.50 1.84
CA LEU A 186 8.27 -6.94 1.95
C LEU A 186 9.56 -7.67 1.56
N SER A 187 10.09 -8.49 2.47
CA SER A 187 11.31 -9.26 2.25
C SER A 187 11.04 -10.75 2.44
N ARG A 188 11.51 -11.59 1.52
CA ARG A 188 11.46 -13.05 1.63
C ARG A 188 12.80 -13.64 1.20
N ILE A 189 13.09 -14.85 1.67
CA ILE A 189 14.29 -15.59 1.28
C ILE A 189 13.85 -16.81 0.48
N PHE A 190 14.40 -16.93 -0.72
CA PHE A 190 14.22 -18.05 -1.63
C PHE A 190 15.43 -18.95 -1.55
N ALA A 191 15.20 -20.26 -1.63
CA ALA A 191 16.25 -21.27 -1.57
C ALA A 191 16.19 -22.13 -2.84
N TYR A 192 17.36 -22.50 -3.35
CA TYR A 192 17.47 -23.51 -4.38
C TYR A 192 17.07 -24.87 -3.81
N VAL A 193 16.08 -25.51 -4.42
CA VAL A 193 15.68 -26.89 -4.12
C VAL A 193 16.09 -27.75 -5.31
N PRO A 194 17.09 -28.65 -5.18
CA PRO A 194 17.43 -29.56 -6.24
C PRO A 194 16.26 -30.52 -6.48
N PHE A 195 16.00 -30.87 -7.74
CA PHE A 195 15.13 -32.00 -8.03
C PHE A 195 15.75 -33.26 -7.43
N ALA A 196 15.01 -33.92 -6.53
CA ALA A 196 15.36 -35.26 -6.09
C ALA A 196 15.25 -36.21 -7.31
N PRO A 197 16.19 -37.16 -7.48
CA PRO A 197 16.17 -38.12 -8.58
C PRO A 197 14.96 -39.04 -8.55
#